data_AF-A0A527Z9A1-F1
#
_entry.id   AF-A0A527Z9A1-F1
#
_cell.length_a   1.000
_cell.length_b   1.000
_cell.length_c   1.000
_cell.angle_alpha   90.00
_cell.angle_beta   90.00
_cell.angle_gamma   90.00
#
_symmetry.space_group_name_H-M   'P 1'
#
loop_
_entity.id
_entity.type
_entity.pdbx_description
1 polymer ?
#
loop_
_entity_poly.entity_id
_entity_poly.type
_entity_poly.pdbx_seq_one_letter_code
_entity_poly.pdbx_strand_id
1 'polypeptide(L)'
;IEAAADLGGMAASINIFLPVPIPLIVIVVAAVIFALQLWGSYTLIRNIFRWLALALLAYVGSAIMAKPDAAAVLWGTLVPKIQFSREFLSILVAIIGTTLSAYLYTWQSNEEVEEEIAEGRTTLKKRKGATDGELRRSRRDILIGMIFSNLIMYFIILSTGSTLYEAGEHDVETAAQAAEALKPLAGAAA
;
A
#
# COMPACT_ATOMS: atom_id res chain seq x y z
N ILE A 1 10.98 8.29 8.96
CA ILE A 1 9.77 9.10 8.67
C ILE A 1 8.62 8.16 8.29
N GLU A 2 8.79 7.30 7.29
CA GLU A 2 7.78 6.29 6.89
C GLU A 2 7.26 5.46 8.07
N ALA A 3 8.13 4.79 8.83
CA ALA A 3 7.72 4.00 9.99
C ALA A 3 6.95 4.80 11.06
N ALA A 4 7.25 6.09 11.24
CA ALA A 4 6.54 6.94 12.18
C ALA A 4 5.14 7.32 11.65
N ALA A 5 5.02 7.57 10.35
CA ALA A 5 3.75 7.82 9.69
C ALA A 5 2.85 6.57 9.73
N ASP A 6 3.41 5.38 9.46
CA ASP A 6 2.68 4.11 9.51
C ASP A 6 2.16 3.81 10.92
N LEU A 7 3.01 3.94 11.95
CA LEU A 7 2.60 3.77 13.34
C LEU A 7 1.53 4.78 13.75
N GLY A 8 1.65 6.03 13.32
CA GLY A 8 0.64 7.06 13.54
C GLY A 8 -0.70 6.71 12.87
N GLY A 9 -0.67 6.23 11.64
CA GLY A 9 -1.86 5.79 10.91
C GLY A 9 -2.53 4.58 11.57
N MET A 10 -1.77 3.55 11.94
CA MET A 10 -2.30 2.38 12.66
C MET A 10 -2.91 2.79 14.00
N ALA A 11 -2.26 3.69 14.74
CA ALA A 11 -2.76 4.16 16.02
C ALA A 11 -4.05 4.96 15.86
N ALA A 12 -4.14 5.85 14.86
CA ALA A 12 -5.37 6.58 14.55
C ALA A 12 -6.52 5.64 14.19
N SER A 13 -6.27 4.62 13.36
CA SER A 13 -7.29 3.63 12.97
C SER A 13 -7.78 2.79 14.16
N ILE A 14 -6.88 2.37 15.06
CA ILE A 14 -7.27 1.63 16.27
C ILE A 14 -8.07 2.53 17.22
N ASN A 15 -7.72 3.82 17.28
CA ASN A 15 -8.35 4.77 18.19
C ASN A 15 -9.85 4.99 17.91
N ILE A 16 -10.29 4.76 16.67
CA ILE A 16 -11.71 4.77 16.28
C ILE A 16 -12.52 3.74 17.10
N PHE A 17 -11.94 2.56 17.37
CA PHE A 17 -12.61 1.47 18.08
C PHE A 17 -12.32 1.47 19.58
N LEU A 18 -11.11 1.88 19.95
CA LEU A 18 -10.64 1.90 21.33
C LEU A 18 -10.20 3.33 21.70
N PRO A 19 -11.01 4.08 22.47
CA PRO A 19 -10.71 5.46 22.85
C PRO A 19 -9.67 5.51 23.98
N VAL A 20 -8.43 5.09 23.67
CA VAL A 20 -7.25 5.15 24.54
C VAL A 20 -6.22 6.13 23.98
N PRO A 21 -5.31 6.69 24.80
CA PRO A 21 -4.34 7.67 24.32
C PRO A 21 -3.47 7.15 23.17
N ILE A 22 -3.38 7.91 22.07
CA ILE A 22 -2.60 7.55 20.87
C ILE A 22 -1.16 7.10 21.20
N PRO A 23 -0.39 7.77 22.08
CA PRO A 23 0.97 7.32 22.40
C PRO A 23 1.03 5.90 22.96
N LEU A 24 0.01 5.49 23.73
CA LEU A 24 -0.06 4.14 24.27
C LEU A 24 -0.30 3.12 23.17
N ILE A 25 -1.19 3.43 22.22
CA ILE A 25 -1.44 2.56 21.05
C ILE A 25 -0.17 2.41 20.24
N VAL A 26 0.54 3.51 19.96
CA VAL A 26 1.82 3.50 19.22
C VAL A 26 2.84 2.59 19.91
N ILE A 27 3.00 2.69 21.23
CA ILE A 27 3.93 1.84 22.00
C ILE A 27 3.56 0.36 21.85
N VAL A 28 2.28 0.02 22.00
CA VAL A 28 1.80 -1.36 21.89
C VAL A 28 2.00 -1.91 20.48
N VAL A 29 1.60 -1.16 19.45
CA VAL A 29 1.76 -1.55 18.04
C VAL A 29 3.24 -1.74 17.71
N ALA A 30 4.10 -0.81 18.12
CA ALA A 30 5.54 -0.91 17.92
C ALA A 30 6.13 -2.14 18.61
N ALA A 31 5.71 -2.43 19.85
CA ALA A 31 6.17 -3.61 20.59
C ALA A 31 5.72 -4.92 19.91
N VAL A 32 4.49 -4.98 19.40
CA VAL A 32 3.97 -6.14 18.67
C VAL A 32 4.72 -6.35 17.35
N ILE A 33 4.92 -5.28 16.56
CA ILE A 33 5.70 -5.36 15.31
C ILE A 33 7.13 -5.80 15.60
N PHE A 34 7.76 -5.25 16.64
CA PHE A 34 9.12 -5.61 17.04
C PHE A 34 9.21 -7.08 17.49
N ALA A 35 8.28 -7.56 18.30
CA ALA A 35 8.21 -8.96 18.70
C ALA A 35 8.02 -9.90 17.49
N LEU A 36 7.18 -9.50 16.55
CA LEU A 36 6.95 -10.23 15.30
C LEU A 36 8.19 -10.23 14.39
N GLN A 37 9.01 -9.18 14.41
CA GLN A 37 10.29 -9.17 13.70
C GLN A 37 11.35 -10.06 14.35
N LEU A 38 11.38 -10.15 15.68
CA LEU A 38 12.36 -10.98 16.40
C LEU A 38 12.01 -12.47 16.39
N TRP A 39 10.73 -12.81 16.51
CA TRP A 39 10.29 -14.19 16.69
C TRP A 39 9.45 -14.73 15.53
N GLY A 40 8.93 -13.86 14.66
CA GLY A 40 8.16 -14.27 13.49
C GLY A 40 9.07 -14.87 12.41
N SER A 41 8.58 -15.93 11.76
CA SER A 41 9.24 -16.47 10.57
C SER A 41 8.96 -15.60 9.35
N TYR A 42 9.90 -15.53 8.40
CA TYR A 42 9.71 -14.84 7.13
C TYR A 42 8.39 -15.25 6.45
N THR A 43 8.07 -16.55 6.45
CA THR A 43 6.83 -17.08 5.87
C THR A 43 5.57 -16.54 6.55
N LEU A 44 5.58 -16.37 7.88
CA LEU A 44 4.47 -15.78 8.62
C LEU A 44 4.25 -14.32 8.18
N ILE A 45 5.32 -13.52 8.19
CA ILE A 45 5.27 -12.09 7.86
C ILE A 45 4.80 -11.90 6.41
N ARG A 46 5.39 -12.66 5.47
CA ARG A 46 5.00 -12.65 4.06
C ARG A 46 3.51 -12.99 3.87
N ASN A 47 3.01 -13.99 4.58
CA ASN A 47 1.60 -14.37 4.49
C ASN A 47 0.67 -13.30 5.05
N ILE A 48 1.04 -12.64 6.15
CA ILE A 48 0.29 -11.50 6.70
C ILE A 48 0.20 -10.38 5.66
N PHE A 49 1.32 -9.96 5.08
CA PHE A 49 1.32 -8.92 4.06
C PHE A 49 0.53 -9.29 2.82
N ARG A 50 0.58 -10.56 2.39
CA ARG A 50 -0.27 -11.03 1.28
C ARG A 50 -1.75 -10.84 1.57
N TRP A 51 -2.22 -11.17 2.78
CA TRP A 51 -3.62 -10.98 3.14
C TRP A 51 -4.00 -9.51 3.28
N LEU A 52 -3.13 -8.67 3.86
CA LEU A 52 -3.35 -7.23 3.93
C LEU A 52 -3.41 -6.60 2.53
N ALA A 53 -2.54 -7.02 1.61
CA ALA A 53 -2.57 -6.58 0.22
C ALA A 53 -3.88 -7.00 -0.47
N LEU A 54 -4.36 -8.23 -0.24
CA LEU A 54 -5.65 -8.68 -0.76
C LEU A 54 -6.82 -7.90 -0.16
N ALA A 55 -6.76 -7.49 1.11
CA ALA A 55 -7.80 -6.67 1.72
C ALA A 55 -7.96 -5.30 1.03
N LEU A 56 -6.91 -4.78 0.38
CA LEU A 56 -7.01 -3.54 -0.41
C LEU A 56 -7.93 -3.67 -1.63
N LEU A 57 -8.27 -4.88 -2.08
CA LEU A 57 -9.32 -5.09 -3.09
C LEU A 57 -10.70 -4.57 -2.63
N ALA A 58 -10.88 -4.31 -1.32
CA ALA A 58 -12.04 -3.60 -0.81
C ALA A 58 -12.26 -2.24 -1.49
N TYR A 59 -11.19 -1.51 -1.85
CA TYR A 59 -11.32 -0.24 -2.58
C TYR A 59 -11.88 -0.42 -3.99
N VAL A 60 -11.60 -1.55 -4.65
CA VAL A 60 -12.19 -1.90 -5.95
C VAL A 60 -13.70 -2.09 -5.80
N GLY A 61 -14.12 -2.86 -4.80
CA GLY A 61 -15.54 -3.06 -4.49
C GLY A 61 -16.24 -1.76 -4.16
N SER A 62 -15.62 -0.92 -3.33
CA SER A 62 -16.18 0.37 -2.93
C SER A 62 -16.33 1.34 -4.10
N ALA A 63 -15.32 1.47 -4.95
CA ALA A 63 -15.38 2.32 -6.14
C ALA A 63 -16.50 1.88 -7.11
N ILE A 64 -16.74 0.57 -7.27
CA ILE A 64 -17.85 0.07 -8.09
C ILE A 64 -19.20 0.38 -7.43
N MET A 65 -19.31 0.21 -6.11
CA MET A 65 -20.54 0.45 -5.36
C MET A 65 -20.88 1.92 -5.19
N ALA A 66 -19.89 2.82 -5.26
CA ALA A 66 -20.09 4.26 -5.31
C ALA A 66 -20.83 4.72 -6.58
N LYS A 67 -20.92 3.86 -7.61
CA LYS A 67 -21.60 4.12 -8.89
C LYS A 67 -21.19 5.47 -9.52
N PRO A 68 -19.88 5.72 -9.73
CA PRO A 68 -19.44 6.94 -10.37
C PRO A 68 -19.92 7.00 -11.83
N ASP A 69 -20.00 8.21 -12.38
CA ASP A 69 -20.25 8.39 -13.81
C ASP A 69 -19.11 7.77 -14.63
N ALA A 70 -19.41 6.65 -15.31
CA ALA A 70 -18.45 5.91 -16.11
C ALA A 70 -17.82 6.75 -17.23
N ALA A 71 -18.56 7.69 -17.82
CA ALA A 71 -18.03 8.54 -18.87
C ALA A 71 -17.00 9.54 -18.29
N ALA A 72 -17.32 10.16 -17.14
CA ALA A 72 -16.42 11.07 -16.46
C ALA A 72 -15.14 10.36 -15.97
N VAL A 73 -15.28 9.14 -15.43
CA VAL A 73 -14.13 8.32 -14.99
C VAL A 73 -13.23 7.96 -16.18
N LEU A 74 -13.80 7.50 -17.30
CA LEU A 74 -13.02 7.14 -18.48
C LEU A 74 -12.28 8.36 -19.05
N TRP A 75 -12.96 9.50 -19.16
CA TRP A 75 -12.35 10.76 -19.61
C TRP A 75 -11.24 11.23 -18.66
N GLY A 76 -11.48 11.22 -17.35
CA GLY A 76 -10.50 11.65 -16.34
C GLY A 76 -9.28 10.74 -16.27
N THR A 77 -9.45 9.45 -16.57
CA THR A 77 -8.37 8.46 -16.58
C THR A 77 -7.47 8.59 -17.82
N LEU A 78 -8.07 8.83 -18.99
CA LEU A 78 -7.33 8.83 -20.26
C LEU A 78 -6.83 10.22 -20.67
N VAL A 79 -7.44 11.29 -20.17
CA VAL A 79 -7.11 12.66 -20.58
C VAL A 79 -6.46 13.42 -19.43
N PRO A 80 -5.13 13.54 -19.41
CA PRO A 80 -4.42 14.21 -18.34
C PRO A 80 -4.68 15.71 -18.39
N LYS A 81 -5.14 16.27 -17.26
CA LYS A 81 -5.21 17.73 -17.05
C LYS A 81 -3.97 18.16 -16.27
N ILE A 82 -2.97 18.64 -16.99
CA ILE A 82 -1.74 19.15 -16.37
C ILE A 82 -2.00 20.58 -15.88
N GLN A 83 -1.81 20.80 -14.58
CA GLN A 83 -1.88 22.13 -13.97
C GLN A 83 -0.55 22.41 -13.28
N PHE A 84 0.10 23.52 -13.58
CA PHE A 84 1.35 23.91 -12.90
C PHE A 84 1.05 24.68 -11.62
N SER A 85 0.25 24.08 -10.73
CA SER A 85 -0.02 24.60 -9.40
C SER A 85 0.84 23.89 -8.36
N ARG A 86 0.97 24.50 -7.17
CA ARG A 86 1.71 23.90 -6.05
C ARG A 86 1.07 22.57 -5.65
N GLU A 87 -0.25 22.54 -5.60
CA GLU A 87 -1.05 21.39 -5.17
C GLU A 87 -0.86 20.21 -6.13
N PHE A 88 -0.94 20.46 -7.45
CA PHE A 88 -0.72 19.43 -8.47
C PHE A 88 0.70 18.86 -8.39
N LEU A 89 1.71 19.72 -8.32
CA LEU A 89 3.11 19.29 -8.22
C LEU A 89 3.39 18.54 -6.92
N SER A 90 2.79 18.96 -5.80
CA SER A 90 2.90 18.26 -4.52
C SER A 90 2.31 16.85 -4.57
N ILE A 91 1.11 16.68 -5.13
CA ILE A 91 0.48 15.36 -5.31
C ILE A 91 1.31 14.49 -6.26
N LEU A 92 1.79 15.06 -7.38
CA LEU A 92 2.63 14.34 -8.35
C LEU A 92 3.89 13.80 -7.68
N VAL A 93 4.60 14.64 -6.92
CA VAL A 93 5.81 14.24 -6.19
C VAL A 93 5.47 13.21 -5.11
N ALA A 94 4.34 13.34 -4.41
CA ALA A 94 3.92 12.37 -3.40
C ALA A 94 3.64 10.97 -4.00
N ILE A 95 2.94 10.91 -5.15
CA ILE A 95 2.68 9.64 -5.86
C ILE A 95 3.98 9.00 -6.34
N ILE A 96 4.89 9.80 -6.93
CA ILE A 96 6.18 9.30 -7.40
C ILE A 96 7.03 8.80 -6.22
N GLY A 97 7.10 9.58 -5.13
CA GLY A 97 7.89 9.26 -3.95
C GLY A 97 7.41 7.97 -3.26
N THR A 98 6.11 7.76 -3.17
CA THR A 98 5.52 6.54 -2.59
C THR A 98 5.69 5.30 -3.48
N THR A 99 5.80 5.49 -4.80
CA THR A 99 5.97 4.39 -5.76
C THR A 99 7.43 3.96 -5.92
N LEU A 100 8.38 4.90 -5.79
CA LEU A 100 9.80 4.69 -6.08
C LEU A 100 10.69 4.92 -4.85
N SER A 101 10.31 4.33 -3.71
CA SER A 101 11.11 4.43 -2.48
C SER A 101 12.49 3.78 -2.66
N ALA A 102 13.55 4.56 -2.43
CA ALA A 102 14.93 4.13 -2.67
C ALA A 102 15.34 2.87 -1.90
N TYR A 103 14.72 2.61 -0.73
CA TYR A 103 15.02 1.42 0.06
C TYR A 103 14.57 0.12 -0.63
N LEU A 104 13.59 0.17 -1.55
CA LEU A 104 13.10 -1.02 -2.24
C LEU A 104 14.19 -1.70 -3.06
N TYR A 105 15.14 -0.95 -3.63
CA TYR A 105 16.24 -1.51 -4.40
C TYR A 105 17.20 -2.34 -3.54
N THR A 106 17.52 -1.85 -2.34
CA THR A 106 18.38 -2.59 -1.40
C THR A 106 17.62 -3.73 -0.75
N TRP A 107 16.35 -3.50 -0.37
CA TRP A 107 15.47 -4.54 0.16
C TRP A 107 15.30 -5.69 -0.82
N GLN A 108 15.01 -5.41 -2.08
CA GLN A 108 14.80 -6.44 -3.10
C GLN A 108 16.07 -7.25 -3.38
N SER A 109 17.24 -6.59 -3.37
CA SER A 109 18.52 -7.30 -3.51
C SER A 109 18.82 -8.21 -2.32
N ASN A 110 18.45 -7.79 -1.11
CA ASN A 110 18.60 -8.62 0.09
C ASN A 110 17.59 -9.77 0.13
N GLU A 111 16.36 -9.52 -0.34
CA GLU A 111 15.29 -10.51 -0.36
C GLU A 111 15.61 -11.65 -1.34
N GLU A 112 16.15 -11.34 -2.51
CA GLU A 112 16.65 -12.34 -3.46
C GLU A 112 17.70 -13.26 -2.79
N VAL A 113 18.58 -12.72 -1.95
CA VAL A 113 19.57 -13.53 -1.22
C VAL A 113 18.89 -14.48 -0.23
N GLU A 114 17.84 -14.04 0.46
CA GLU A 114 17.07 -14.89 1.38
C GLU A 114 16.30 -15.99 0.64
N GLU A 115 15.69 -15.69 -0.52
CA GLU A 115 15.04 -16.69 -1.38
C GLU A 115 16.05 -17.73 -1.88
N GLU A 116 17.22 -17.30 -2.36
CA GLU A 116 18.29 -18.22 -2.79
C GLU A 116 18.81 -19.11 -1.64
N ILE A 117 18.92 -18.57 -0.42
CA ILE A 117 19.27 -19.35 0.77
C ILE A 117 18.19 -20.41 1.04
N ALA A 118 16.91 -20.05 0.95
CA ALA A 118 15.80 -20.97 1.11
C ALA A 118 15.77 -22.06 0.01
N GLU A 119 16.23 -21.75 -1.21
CA GLU A 119 16.46 -22.72 -2.29
C GLU A 119 17.71 -23.62 -2.07
N GLY A 120 18.49 -23.40 -1.01
CA GLY A 120 19.67 -24.19 -0.65
C GLY A 120 21.01 -23.62 -1.16
N ARG A 121 21.04 -22.38 -1.67
CA ARG A 121 22.28 -21.68 -2.08
C ARG A 121 22.93 -20.96 -0.91
N THR A 122 23.41 -21.75 0.04
CA THR A 122 23.96 -21.24 1.31
C THR A 122 25.36 -20.62 1.21
N THR A 123 26.05 -20.73 0.06
CA THR A 123 27.42 -20.21 -0.10
C THR A 123 27.50 -19.11 -1.17
N LEU A 124 28.40 -18.14 -0.97
CA LEU A 124 28.58 -17.02 -1.90
C LEU A 124 28.88 -17.47 -3.34
N LYS A 125 29.62 -18.57 -3.52
CA LYS A 125 29.94 -19.11 -4.84
C LYS A 125 28.68 -19.58 -5.59
N LYS A 126 27.68 -20.10 -4.87
CA LYS A 126 26.41 -20.57 -5.44
C LYS A 126 25.46 -19.43 -5.81
N ARG A 127 25.63 -18.25 -5.20
CA ARG A 127 24.82 -17.03 -5.41
C ARG A 127 25.44 -16.03 -6.39
N LYS A 128 26.57 -16.39 -7.02
CA LYS A 128 27.33 -15.45 -7.85
C LYS A 128 26.77 -15.43 -9.28
N GLY A 129 26.18 -14.29 -9.63
CA GLY A 129 25.57 -14.07 -10.94
C GLY A 129 24.12 -14.57 -10.98
N ALA A 130 23.37 -14.11 -11.97
CA ALA A 130 21.99 -14.52 -12.22
C ALA A 130 21.88 -15.12 -13.62
N THR A 131 21.13 -16.20 -13.74
CA THR A 131 20.77 -16.79 -15.03
C THR A 131 19.66 -16.01 -15.71
N ASP A 132 19.57 -16.09 -17.04
CA ASP A 132 18.46 -15.47 -17.79
C ASP A 132 17.08 -15.95 -17.32
N GLY A 133 16.99 -17.20 -16.84
CA GLY A 133 15.77 -17.77 -16.30
C GLY A 133 15.31 -17.10 -15.01
N GLU A 134 16.25 -16.82 -14.08
CA GLU A 134 16.01 -16.12 -12.82
C GLU A 134 15.63 -14.66 -13.07
N LEU A 135 16.39 -13.97 -13.94
CA LEU A 135 16.06 -12.61 -14.33
C LEU A 135 14.67 -12.50 -14.95
N ARG A 136 14.26 -13.47 -15.78
CA ARG A 136 12.93 -13.49 -16.38
C ARG A 136 11.83 -13.78 -15.37
N ARG A 137 12.10 -14.64 -14.37
CA ARG A 137 11.16 -14.92 -13.27
C ARG A 137 10.98 -13.68 -12.40
N SER A 138 12.09 -13.12 -11.91
CA SER A 138 12.10 -11.90 -11.10
C SER A 138 11.39 -10.74 -11.83
N ARG A 139 11.68 -10.53 -13.12
CA ARG A 139 10.97 -9.52 -13.94
C ARG A 139 9.46 -9.72 -13.98
N ARG A 140 8.99 -10.96 -14.14
CA ARG A 140 7.55 -11.26 -14.18
C ARG A 140 6.91 -10.99 -12.83
N ASP A 141 7.57 -11.40 -11.76
CA ASP A 141 7.02 -11.28 -10.41
C ASP A 141 6.94 -9.80 -9.99
N ILE A 142 7.97 -8.99 -10.32
CA ILE A 142 7.94 -7.53 -10.21
C ILE A 142 6.80 -6.95 -11.05
N LEU A 143 6.67 -7.35 -12.32
CA LEU A 143 5.64 -6.80 -13.20
C LEU A 143 4.23 -7.05 -12.67
N ILE A 144 3.96 -8.27 -12.19
CA ILE A 144 2.66 -8.63 -11.59
C ILE A 144 2.41 -7.81 -10.32
N GLY A 145 3.40 -7.72 -9.42
CA GLY A 145 3.30 -6.94 -8.19
C GLY A 145 3.05 -5.46 -8.46
N MET A 146 3.77 -4.88 -9.42
CA MET A 146 3.63 -3.47 -9.81
C MET A 146 2.28 -3.19 -10.46
N ILE A 147 1.79 -4.06 -11.35
CA ILE A 147 0.44 -3.90 -11.95
C ILE A 147 -0.62 -3.97 -10.85
N PHE A 148 -0.52 -4.94 -9.95
CA PHE A 148 -1.45 -5.06 -8.82
C PHE A 148 -1.44 -3.79 -7.95
N SER A 149 -0.26 -3.32 -7.55
CA SER A 149 -0.11 -2.11 -6.73
C SER A 149 -0.71 -0.86 -7.42
N ASN A 150 -0.39 -0.64 -8.70
CA ASN A 150 -0.91 0.51 -9.45
C ASN A 150 -2.43 0.43 -9.66
N LEU A 151 -2.97 -0.78 -9.89
CA LEU A 151 -4.40 -1.00 -9.99
C LEU A 151 -5.11 -0.63 -8.68
N ILE A 152 -4.59 -1.11 -7.55
CA ILE A 152 -5.14 -0.78 -6.23
C ILE A 152 -5.04 0.72 -5.95
N MET A 153 -3.90 1.35 -6.23
CA MET A 153 -3.72 2.81 -6.07
C MET A 153 -4.75 3.58 -6.90
N TYR A 154 -4.98 3.18 -8.15
CA TYR A 154 -6.01 3.79 -8.99
C TYR A 154 -7.40 3.67 -8.35
N PHE A 155 -7.77 2.50 -7.85
CA PHE A 155 -9.06 2.30 -7.20
C PHE A 155 -9.19 3.01 -5.86
N ILE A 156 -8.10 3.22 -5.11
CA ILE A 156 -8.11 4.06 -3.92
C ILE A 156 -8.46 5.51 -4.33
N ILE A 157 -7.78 6.07 -5.33
CA ILE A 157 -8.04 7.42 -5.84
C ILE A 157 -9.48 7.55 -6.37
N LEU A 158 -9.93 6.56 -7.13
CA LEU A 158 -11.29 6.55 -7.68
C LEU A 158 -12.34 6.45 -6.57
N SER A 159 -12.12 5.57 -5.59
CA SER A 159 -13.03 5.39 -4.46
C SER A 159 -13.12 6.68 -3.64
N THR A 160 -11.99 7.29 -3.25
CA THR A 160 -12.00 8.55 -2.47
C THR A 160 -12.61 9.69 -3.28
N GLY A 161 -12.30 9.80 -4.57
CA GLY A 161 -12.87 10.82 -5.46
C GLY A 161 -14.37 10.65 -5.73
N SER A 162 -14.90 9.43 -5.70
CA SER A 162 -16.33 9.17 -5.93
C SER A 162 -17.17 9.14 -4.65
N THR A 163 -16.53 9.16 -3.48
CA THR A 163 -17.21 9.06 -2.19
C THR A 163 -16.99 10.31 -1.34
N LEU A 164 -15.75 10.53 -0.88
CA LEU A 164 -15.40 11.64 0.00
C LEU A 164 -15.54 12.98 -0.71
N TYR A 165 -14.98 13.09 -1.92
CA TYR A 165 -15.01 14.35 -2.66
C TYR A 165 -16.45 14.78 -3.01
N GLU A 166 -17.30 13.84 -3.44
CA GLU A 166 -18.73 14.09 -3.71
C GLU A 166 -19.51 14.42 -2.42
N ALA A 167 -19.08 13.90 -1.28
CA ALA A 167 -19.65 14.24 0.04
C ALA A 167 -19.17 15.61 0.58
N GLY A 168 -18.28 16.31 -0.12
CA GLY A 168 -17.71 17.60 0.29
C GLY A 168 -16.49 17.49 1.22
N GLU A 169 -16.00 16.28 1.45
CA GLU A 169 -14.78 16.03 2.24
C GLU A 169 -13.55 16.16 1.33
N HIS A 170 -12.97 17.37 1.31
CA HIS A 170 -11.83 17.70 0.45
C HIS A 170 -10.47 17.61 1.17
N ASP A 171 -10.46 17.64 2.50
CA ASP A 171 -9.23 17.64 3.32
C ASP A 171 -9.08 16.29 4.06
N VAL A 172 -8.31 15.39 3.43
CA VAL A 172 -7.98 14.07 4.00
C VAL A 172 -6.57 14.10 4.58
N GLU A 173 -6.46 14.20 5.89
CA GLU A 173 -5.18 14.29 6.60
C GLU A 173 -4.71 12.95 7.19
N THR A 174 -5.63 11.98 7.34
CA THR A 174 -5.34 10.71 8.01
C THR A 174 -5.76 9.49 7.19
N ALA A 175 -5.06 8.37 7.39
CA ALA A 175 -5.42 7.09 6.79
C ALA A 175 -6.82 6.60 7.23
N ALA A 176 -7.23 6.96 8.45
CA ALA A 176 -8.57 6.72 8.98
C ALA A 176 -9.65 7.41 8.13
N GLN A 177 -9.48 8.71 7.83
CA GLN A 177 -10.39 9.44 6.96
C GLN A 177 -10.44 8.84 5.56
N ALA A 178 -9.28 8.50 4.97
CA ALA A 178 -9.24 7.84 3.67
C ALA A 178 -10.01 6.50 3.66
N ALA A 179 -9.99 5.74 4.76
CA ALA A 179 -10.72 4.48 4.88
C ALA A 179 -12.24 4.66 4.88
N GLU A 180 -12.77 5.86 5.17
CA GLU A 180 -14.20 6.14 5.02
C GLU A 180 -14.69 6.00 3.57
N ALA A 181 -13.77 6.04 2.59
CA ALA A 181 -14.09 5.75 1.20
C ALA A 181 -14.59 4.32 0.98
N LEU A 182 -14.43 3.42 1.97
CA LEU A 182 -14.92 2.06 1.96
C LEU A 182 -16.37 1.92 2.46
N LYS A 183 -17.00 3.00 2.97
CA LYS A 183 -18.40 3.00 3.44
C LYS A 183 -19.39 2.36 2.46
N PRO A 184 -19.35 2.62 1.14
CA PRO A 184 -20.23 1.95 0.17
C PRO A 184 -20.14 0.43 0.19
N LEU A 185 -18.94 -0.13 0.39
CA LEU A 185 -18.73 -1.57 0.47
C LEU A 185 -19.11 -2.15 1.84
N ALA A 186 -18.77 -1.44 2.91
CA ALA A 186 -19.04 -1.88 4.29
C ALA A 186 -20.54 -1.78 4.66
N GLY A 187 -21.31 -0.95 3.96
CA GLY A 187 -22.74 -0.74 4.22
C GLY A 187 -22.99 -0.08 5.58
N ALA A 188 -24.17 -0.30 6.17
CA ALA A 188 -24.54 0.26 7.47
C ALA A 188 -23.76 -0.32 8.67
N ALA A 189 -22.79 -1.19 8.42
CA ALA A 189 -21.88 -1.77 9.43
C ALA A 189 -20.54 -1.01 9.54
N ALA A 190 -20.37 0.09 8.79
CA ALA A 190 -19.23 1.01 8.88
C ALA A 190 -19.37 1.99 10.04
#